data_AF-A0A7K2A993-F1
#
_entry.id   AF-A0A7K2A993-F1
#
_cell.length_a   1.000
_cell.length_b   1.000
_cell.length_c   1.000
_cell.angle_alpha   90.00
_cell.angle_beta   90.00
_cell.angle_gamma   90.00
#
_symmetry.space_group_name_H-M   'P 1'
#
loop_
_entity.id
_entity.type
_entity.pdbx_description
1 polymer ?
#
loop_
_entity_poly.entity_id
_entity_poly.type
_entity_poly.pdbx_seq_one_letter_code
_entity_poly.pdbx_strand_id
1 'polypeptide(L)'
;MEVEVLVAEIDLEDDGRDDQLLHDDWVVLGDECFAAELPEAPRSLPDGVRAAVGALSGPDRTLSAESLEVAVLDRANSRRALGRLSDDDVAAILEA
;
A
#
# COMPACT_ATOMS: atom_id res chain seq x y z
N MET A 1 24.17 9.54 3.32
CA MET A 1 22.70 9.44 3.29
C MET A 1 22.39 8.42 2.22
N GLU A 2 21.77 7.33 2.62
CA GLU A 2 21.28 6.30 1.70
C GLU A 2 19.79 6.56 1.46
N VAL A 3 19.31 6.24 0.26
CA VAL A 3 17.91 6.42 -0.14
C VAL A 3 17.43 5.10 -0.71
N GLU A 4 16.31 4.63 -0.19
CA GLU A 4 15.60 3.47 -0.73
C GLU A 4 14.44 3.95 -1.60
N VAL A 5 14.23 3.28 -2.73
CA VAL A 5 13.19 3.66 -3.70
C VAL A 5 12.41 2.41 -4.08
N LEU A 6 11.08 2.52 -3.99
CA LEU A 6 10.14 1.57 -4.58
C LEU A 6 9.67 2.11 -5.93
N VAL A 7 9.67 1.25 -6.95
CA VAL A 7 9.01 1.49 -8.22
C VAL A 7 7.89 0.47 -8.37
N ALA A 8 6.69 0.96 -8.65
CA ALA A 8 5.49 0.17 -8.88
C ALA A 8 4.89 0.56 -10.23
N GLU A 9 4.45 -0.43 -10.99
CA GLU A 9 3.81 -0.28 -12.28
C GLU A 9 2.52 -1.12 -12.31
N ILE A 10 1.47 -0.55 -12.90
CA ILE A 10 0.28 -1.30 -13.28
C ILE A 10 0.17 -1.27 -14.80
N ASP A 11 -0.18 -2.40 -15.41
CA ASP A 11 -0.42 -2.42 -16.85
C ASP A 11 -1.77 -1.78 -17.19
N LEU A 12 -1.91 -1.38 -18.46
CA LEU A 12 -3.15 -0.92 -19.08
C LEU A 12 -4.14 -2.07 -19.31
N GLU A 13 -3.68 -3.31 -19.37
CA GLU A 13 -4.55 -4.49 -19.47
C GLU A 13 -5.26 -4.77 -18.13
N ASP A 14 -6.56 -5.04 -18.21
CA ASP A 14 -7.45 -5.17 -17.04
C ASP A 14 -7.39 -6.57 -16.37
N ASP A 15 -6.42 -7.40 -16.75
CA ASP A 15 -6.23 -8.74 -16.18
C ASP A 15 -5.16 -8.80 -15.07
N GLY A 16 -4.42 -7.70 -14.89
CA GLY A 16 -3.42 -7.50 -13.84
C GLY A 16 -2.28 -8.49 -13.79
N ARG A 17 -2.04 -9.23 -14.88
CA ARG A 17 -0.96 -10.22 -14.95
C ARG A 17 0.42 -9.60 -15.02
N ASP A 18 0.48 -8.35 -15.50
CA ASP A 18 1.72 -7.62 -15.73
C ASP A 18 1.93 -6.47 -14.72
N ASP A 19 1.13 -6.42 -13.64
CA ASP A 19 1.40 -5.52 -12.52
C ASP A 19 2.67 -5.92 -11.79
N GLN A 20 3.52 -4.95 -11.49
CA GLN A 20 4.83 -5.22 -10.91
C GLN A 20 5.15 -4.21 -9.82
N LEU A 21 5.57 -4.73 -8.68
CA LEU A 21 6.50 -4.02 -7.82
C LEU A 21 7.90 -4.47 -8.22
N LEU A 22 8.80 -3.52 -8.47
CA LEU A 22 10.21 -3.84 -8.65
C LEU A 22 10.81 -4.23 -7.29
N HIS A 23 10.56 -5.46 -6.83
CA HIS A 23 11.36 -6.26 -5.88
C HIS A 23 10.67 -7.60 -5.53
N ASP A 24 9.37 -7.59 -5.20
CA ASP A 24 8.58 -8.74 -4.73
C ASP A 24 7.07 -8.39 -4.77
N ASP A 25 6.17 -9.30 -4.38
CA ASP A 25 4.71 -9.04 -4.30
C ASP A 25 4.33 -7.94 -3.28
N TRP A 26 5.26 -7.63 -2.37
CA TRP A 26 5.16 -6.54 -1.39
C TRP A 26 6.54 -6.03 -1.01
N VAL A 27 6.64 -4.76 -0.62
CA VAL A 27 7.92 -4.15 -0.21
C VAL A 27 7.70 -3.29 1.02
N VAL A 28 8.61 -3.42 1.99
CA VAL A 28 8.70 -2.53 3.16
C VAL A 28 10.10 -1.91 3.14
N LEU A 29 10.18 -0.58 3.23
CA LEU A 29 11.43 0.19 3.19
C LEU A 29 11.63 0.96 4.50
N GLY A 30 12.88 1.08 4.93
CA GLY A 30 13.28 1.77 6.16
C GLY A 30 13.99 0.90 7.21
N ASP A 31 14.58 1.59 8.20
CA ASP A 31 15.53 0.99 9.14
C ASP A 31 14.89 0.09 10.23
N GLU A 32 13.60 0.28 10.52
CA GLU A 32 12.84 -0.46 11.56
C GLU A 32 11.59 -1.16 10.99
N CYS A 33 11.70 -1.72 9.78
CA CYS A 33 10.62 -2.47 9.17
C CYS A 33 10.33 -3.76 9.93
N PHE A 34 9.18 -3.82 10.61
CA PHE A 34 8.60 -5.08 11.03
C PHE A 34 7.97 -5.74 9.80
N ALA A 35 8.77 -6.45 9.01
CA ALA A 35 8.24 -7.34 7.98
C ALA A 35 7.65 -8.58 8.66
N ALA A 36 6.49 -8.44 9.30
CA ALA A 36 5.60 -9.59 9.44
C ALA A 36 5.30 -10.10 8.03
N GLU A 37 5.19 -11.42 7.84
CA GLU A 37 4.77 -11.98 6.56
C GLU A 37 3.47 -11.28 6.15
N LEU A 38 3.55 -10.45 5.10
CA LEU A 38 2.35 -9.90 4.51
C LEU A 38 1.58 -11.07 3.90
N PRO A 39 0.24 -11.11 4.08
CA PRO A 39 -0.57 -12.19 3.52
C PRO A 39 -0.42 -12.22 2.00
N GLU A 40 -0.84 -13.33 1.37
CA GLU A 40 -1.05 -13.39 -0.08
C GLU A 40 -1.76 -12.11 -0.55
N ALA A 41 -1.38 -11.61 -1.73
CA ALA A 41 -1.79 -10.31 -2.25
C ALA A 41 -3.28 -10.02 -1.93
N PRO A 42 -3.55 -8.92 -1.21
CA PRO A 42 -4.87 -8.66 -0.66
C PRO A 42 -5.91 -8.53 -1.77
N ARG A 43 -7.07 -9.15 -1.57
CA ARG A 43 -8.13 -9.24 -2.60
C ARG A 43 -8.92 -7.94 -2.77
N SER A 44 -8.75 -6.97 -1.87
CA SER A 44 -9.44 -5.68 -1.90
C SER A 44 -8.55 -4.55 -1.38
N LEU A 45 -8.83 -3.32 -1.80
CA LEU A 45 -8.13 -2.13 -1.31
C LEU A 45 -8.21 -2.01 0.24
N PRO A 46 -9.39 -2.15 0.89
CA PRO A 46 -9.46 -2.10 2.35
C PRO A 46 -8.58 -3.15 3.04
N ASP A 47 -8.57 -4.38 2.52
CA ASP A 47 -7.75 -5.45 3.11
C ASP A 47 -6.25 -5.16 2.96
N GLY A 48 -5.85 -4.61 1.80
CA GLY A 48 -4.46 -4.25 1.56
C GLY A 48 -3.96 -3.09 2.40
N VAL A 49 -4.78 -2.06 2.58
CA VAL A 49 -4.45 -0.94 3.46
C VAL A 49 -4.30 -1.42 4.90
N ARG A 50 -5.23 -2.24 5.41
CA ARG A 50 -5.14 -2.77 6.78
C ARG A 50 -3.93 -3.68 6.98
N ALA A 51 -3.60 -4.53 6.01
CA ALA A 51 -2.42 -5.38 6.06
C ALA A 51 -1.13 -4.54 6.10
N ALA A 52 -1.01 -3.54 5.22
CA ALA A 52 0.14 -2.63 5.19
C ALA A 52 0.29 -1.83 6.49
N VAL A 53 -0.82 -1.30 7.03
CA VAL A 53 -0.81 -0.57 8.31
C VAL A 53 -0.43 -1.48 9.47
N GLY A 54 -0.93 -2.71 9.52
CA GLY A 54 -0.56 -3.68 10.56
C GLY A 54 0.92 -4.06 10.52
N ALA A 55 1.49 -4.25 9.32
CA ALA A 55 2.92 -4.49 9.15
C ALA A 55 3.75 -3.26 9.59
N LEU A 56 3.31 -2.05 9.24
CA LEU A 56 4.01 -0.81 9.59
C LEU A 56 3.95 -0.50 11.09
N SER A 57 2.78 -0.69 11.71
CA SER A 57 2.58 -0.38 13.13
C SER A 57 3.28 -1.39 14.05
N GLY A 58 3.37 -2.65 13.62
CA GLY A 58 3.77 -3.75 14.47
C GLY A 58 2.76 -4.01 15.59
N PRO A 59 3.07 -4.89 16.56
CA PRO A 59 2.14 -5.31 17.61
C PRO A 59 1.88 -4.24 18.68
N ASP A 60 2.79 -3.27 18.83
CA ASP A 60 2.82 -2.36 19.99
C ASP A 60 2.29 -0.95 19.69
N ARG A 61 2.00 -0.63 18.42
CA ARG A 61 1.59 0.72 18.01
C ARG A 61 0.29 0.68 17.22
N THR A 62 -0.44 1.78 17.29
CA THR A 62 -1.57 2.07 16.41
C THR A 62 -1.25 3.35 15.64
N LEU A 63 -1.45 3.33 14.32
CA LEU A 63 -1.28 4.50 13.46
C LEU A 63 -2.66 5.08 13.16
N SER A 64 -2.80 6.40 13.30
CA SER A 64 -4.02 7.11 12.91
C SER A 64 -3.98 7.44 11.42
N ALA A 65 -5.15 7.66 10.81
CA ALA A 65 -5.25 8.07 9.40
C ALA A 65 -4.40 9.33 9.10
N GLU A 66 -4.46 10.35 9.97
CA GLU A 66 -3.68 11.59 9.85
C GLU A 66 -2.15 11.40 9.90
N SER A 67 -1.69 10.24 10.40
CA SER A 67 -0.27 9.90 10.47
C SER A 67 0.24 9.12 9.25
N LEU A 68 -0.65 8.82 8.29
CA LEU A 68 -0.39 7.97 7.15
C LEU A 68 -0.52 8.77 5.85
N GLU A 69 0.34 8.47 4.88
CA GLU A 69 0.15 8.88 3.49
C GLU A 69 -0.16 7.62 2.68
N VAL A 70 -1.36 7.54 2.11
CA VAL A 70 -1.81 6.37 1.34
C VAL A 70 -2.10 6.77 -0.10
N ALA A 71 -1.49 6.04 -1.03
CA ALA A 71 -1.70 6.21 -2.44
C ALA A 71 -1.96 4.87 -3.12
N VAL A 72 -2.69 4.91 -4.23
CA VAL A 72 -3.08 3.75 -5.02
C VAL A 72 -2.73 4.00 -6.48
N LEU A 73 -2.30 2.95 -7.16
CA LEU A 73 -2.29 2.92 -8.62
C LEU A 73 -3.61 2.28 -9.05
N ASP A 74 -4.49 3.05 -9.68
CA ASP A 74 -5.82 2.62 -10.11
C ASP A 74 -5.98 2.78 -11.62
N ARG A 75 -6.25 1.67 -12.31
CA ARG A 75 -6.47 1.63 -13.77
C ARG A 75 -7.70 2.41 -14.20
N ALA A 76 -8.71 2.53 -13.34
CA ALA A 76 -9.90 3.32 -13.63
C ALA A 76 -9.57 4.82 -13.76
N ASN A 77 -8.42 5.27 -13.24
CA ASN A 77 -7.94 6.63 -13.39
C ASN A 77 -7.30 6.87 -14.78
N SER A 78 -8.16 6.96 -15.79
CA SER A 78 -7.88 7.29 -17.20
C SER A 78 -6.45 7.70 -17.59
N ARG A 79 -5.98 8.90 -17.18
CA ARG A 79 -4.65 9.45 -17.56
C ARG A 79 -3.57 9.36 -16.48
N ARG A 80 -3.94 9.12 -15.22
CA ARG A 80 -3.01 9.15 -14.10
C ARG A 80 -3.46 8.10 -13.10
N ALA A 81 -2.83 6.92 -13.16
CA ALA A 81 -3.13 5.81 -12.27
C ALA A 81 -3.01 6.21 -10.78
N LEU A 82 -2.01 7.03 -10.45
CA LEU A 82 -1.74 7.44 -9.07
C LEU A 82 -2.85 8.36 -8.51
N GLY A 83 -3.62 7.81 -7.58
CA GLY A 83 -4.56 8.53 -6.71
C GLY A 83 -4.08 8.53 -5.26
N ARG A 84 -4.41 9.57 -4.52
CA ARG A 84 -4.18 9.66 -3.06
C ARG A 84 -5.51 9.48 -2.35
N LEU A 85 -5.53 8.67 -1.30
CA LEU A 85 -6.69 8.59 -0.42
C LEU A 85 -6.66 9.77 0.55
N SER A 86 -7.83 10.33 0.87
CA SER A 86 -7.93 11.35 1.92
C SER A 86 -7.86 10.71 3.31
N ASP A 87 -7.56 11.51 4.33
CA ASP A 87 -7.57 11.06 5.73
C ASP A 87 -8.95 10.46 6.10
N ASP A 88 -10.04 11.02 5.58
CA ASP A 88 -11.40 10.50 5.76
C ASP A 88 -11.59 9.12 5.11
N ASP A 89 -11.06 8.92 3.89
CA ASP A 89 -11.10 7.62 3.20
C ASP A 89 -10.30 6.56 3.97
N VAL A 90 -9.11 6.93 4.46
CA VAL A 90 -8.24 6.05 5.24
C VAL A 90 -8.88 5.72 6.59
N ALA A 91 -9.45 6.71 7.29
CA ALA A 91 -10.15 6.49 8.54
C ALA A 91 -11.33 5.53 8.36
N ALA A 92 -12.16 5.73 7.32
CA ALA A 92 -13.28 4.85 7.01
C ALA A 92 -12.85 3.40 6.74
N ILE A 93 -11.68 3.18 6.13
CA ILE A 93 -11.11 1.84 5.91
C ILE A 93 -10.63 1.22 7.23
N LEU A 94 -9.97 1.99 8.09
CA LEU A 94 -9.38 1.49 9.33
C LEU A 94 -10.42 1.22 10.44
N GLU A 95 -11.57 1.89 10.39
CA GLU A 95 -12.65 1.76 11.38
C GLU A 95 -13.67 0.66 11.03
N ALA A 96 -13.65 0.15 9.80
CA ALA A 96 -14.55 -0.90 9.30
C ALA A 96 -14.02 -2.31 9.57
#